data_AF-A0AB39X436-F1
#
_entry.id   AF-A0AB39X436-F1
#
_cell.length_a   1.000
_cell.length_b   1.000
_cell.length_c   1.000
_cell.angle_alpha   90.00
_cell.angle_beta   90.00
_cell.angle_gamma   90.00
#
_symmetry.space_group_name_H-M   'P 1'
#
loop_
_entity.id
_entity.type
_entity.pdbx_description
1 polymer ?
#
loop_
_entity_poly.entity_id
_entity_poly.type
_entity_poly.pdbx_seq_one_letter_code
_entity_poly.pdbx_strand_id
1 'polypeptide(L)'
;MKKLSILIISFLLIPNLSLASEVWVNNPKGECTDFSALNKLESSDVIEVSHSKFEAAKSKLLNSPIVEVNSSLVGFYTGVKPEDKGEGKFYLVRALFGNGGTGGFSVFTCGEDLLVSHHSLGNAQNPNETALIIRLVSYPRHVFVKYSSYK
;
A
#
# COMPACT_ATOMS: atom_id res chain seq x y z
N MET A 1 -40.63 -41.98 -30.09
CA MET A 1 -40.14 -42.05 -28.69
C MET A 1 -39.36 -40.77 -28.40
N LYS A 2 -39.86 -39.96 -27.45
CA LYS A 2 -39.39 -38.58 -27.17
C LYS A 2 -38.02 -38.61 -26.50
N LYS A 3 -37.03 -37.90 -27.06
CA LYS A 3 -35.73 -37.66 -26.41
C LYS A 3 -35.88 -36.46 -25.47
N LEU A 4 -35.69 -36.68 -24.17
CA LEU A 4 -35.71 -35.65 -23.14
C LEU A 4 -34.28 -35.14 -22.94
N SER A 5 -34.02 -33.90 -23.38
CA SER A 5 -32.74 -33.23 -23.17
C SER A 5 -32.67 -32.72 -21.73
N ILE A 6 -31.69 -33.19 -20.96
CA ILE A 6 -31.36 -32.67 -19.63
C ILE A 6 -30.37 -31.52 -19.82
N LEU A 7 -30.82 -30.29 -19.56
CA LEU A 7 -29.98 -29.10 -19.51
C LEU A 7 -29.46 -28.96 -18.07
N ILE A 8 -28.20 -29.32 -17.83
CA ILE A 8 -27.53 -29.09 -16.55
C ILE A 8 -27.06 -27.64 -16.53
N ILE A 9 -27.75 -26.79 -15.78
CA ILE A 9 -27.30 -25.43 -15.46
C ILE A 9 -26.21 -25.56 -14.40
N SER A 10 -24.95 -25.46 -14.81
CA SER A 10 -23.81 -25.33 -13.90
C SER A 10 -23.82 -23.93 -13.27
N PHE A 11 -24.22 -23.87 -11.99
CA PHE A 11 -23.96 -22.72 -11.14
C PHE A 11 -22.43 -22.61 -10.95
N LEU A 12 -21.78 -21.76 -11.74
CA LEU A 12 -20.42 -21.33 -11.47
C LEU A 12 -20.45 -20.48 -10.20
N LEU A 13 -20.08 -21.10 -9.08
CA LEU A 13 -19.66 -20.42 -7.86
C LEU A 13 -18.49 -19.50 -8.25
N ILE A 14 -18.76 -18.20 -8.36
CA ILE A 14 -17.71 -17.18 -8.43
C ILE A 14 -17.03 -17.20 -7.06
N PRO A 15 -15.75 -17.60 -6.94
CA PRO A 15 -15.07 -17.47 -5.66
C PRO A 15 -14.94 -15.98 -5.35
N ASN A 16 -15.35 -15.60 -4.14
CA ASN A 16 -15.20 -14.26 -3.60
C ASN A 16 -13.78 -13.72 -3.84
N LEU A 17 -13.66 -12.63 -4.59
CA LEU A 17 -12.46 -11.79 -4.64
C LEU A 17 -12.26 -11.16 -3.24
N SER A 18 -11.62 -11.87 -2.32
CA SER A 18 -11.27 -11.31 -1.00
C SER A 18 -9.87 -11.72 -0.49
N LEU A 19 -9.02 -12.29 -1.36
CA LEU A 19 -7.70 -12.77 -0.97
C LEU A 19 -6.56 -11.76 -1.19
N ALA A 20 -6.77 -10.69 -1.98
CA ALA A 20 -5.70 -9.77 -2.35
C ALA A 20 -5.29 -8.81 -1.21
N SER A 21 -6.28 -8.27 -0.48
CA SER A 21 -6.05 -7.31 0.62
C SER A 21 -5.34 -7.92 1.84
N GLU A 22 -5.57 -9.19 2.17
CA GLU A 22 -4.97 -9.82 3.37
C GLU A 22 -3.44 -9.85 3.29
N VAL A 23 -2.89 -9.99 2.08
CA VAL A 23 -1.44 -10.02 1.85
C VAL A 23 -0.79 -8.66 2.08
N TRP A 24 -1.55 -7.57 1.92
CA TRP A 24 -1.06 -6.20 2.05
C TRP A 24 -1.15 -5.65 3.47
N VAL A 25 -2.11 -6.12 4.26
CA VAL A 25 -2.25 -5.74 5.66
C VAL A 25 -1.12 -6.37 6.47
N ASN A 26 -0.36 -5.55 7.18
CA ASN A 26 0.60 -6.02 8.16
C ASN A 26 0.54 -5.10 9.38
N ASN A 27 -0.23 -5.52 10.39
CA ASN A 27 -0.48 -4.68 11.56
C ASN A 27 0.81 -4.42 12.35
N PRO A 28 1.00 -3.18 12.87
CA PRO A 28 2.18 -2.84 13.64
C PRO A 28 2.35 -3.72 14.87
N LYS A 29 3.61 -3.97 15.24
CA LYS A 29 4.02 -4.68 16.44
C LYS A 29 5.18 -3.91 17.10
N GLY A 30 5.45 -4.20 18.37
CA GLY A 30 6.57 -3.58 19.11
C GLY A 30 6.47 -2.05 19.14
N GLU A 31 7.60 -1.37 18.91
CA GLU A 31 7.71 0.10 18.95
C GLU A 31 6.72 0.81 18.01
N CYS A 32 6.35 0.19 16.88
CA CYS A 32 5.39 0.77 15.94
C CYS A 32 3.93 0.81 16.46
N THR A 33 3.67 0.30 17.67
CA THR A 33 2.39 0.44 18.39
C THR A 33 2.38 1.57 19.41
N ASP A 34 3.55 2.09 19.78
CA ASP A 34 3.72 3.18 20.73
C ASP A 34 3.86 4.51 19.98
N PHE A 35 2.88 5.39 20.12
CA PHE A 35 2.89 6.70 19.48
C PHE A 35 4.08 7.57 19.87
N SER A 36 4.65 7.39 21.07
CA SER A 36 5.79 8.17 21.53
C SER A 36 7.11 7.78 20.84
N ALA A 37 7.17 6.59 20.24
CA ALA A 37 8.31 6.08 19.49
C ALA A 37 8.22 6.37 17.98
N LEU A 38 7.12 6.97 17.50
CA LEU A 38 6.91 7.24 16.08
C LEU A 38 7.56 8.55 15.65
N ASN A 39 8.45 8.47 14.66
CA ASN A 39 9.02 9.64 14.00
C ASN A 39 8.35 9.80 12.63
N LYS A 40 7.51 10.84 12.49
CA LYS A 40 6.77 11.08 11.25
C LYS A 40 7.73 11.55 10.15
N LEU A 41 7.62 10.96 8.97
CA LEU A 41 8.32 11.47 7.78
C LEU A 41 7.69 12.78 7.30
N GLU A 42 8.53 13.65 6.76
CA GLU A 42 8.09 14.83 6.05
C GLU A 42 7.23 14.46 4.84
N SER A 43 6.19 15.25 4.58
CA SER A 43 5.29 14.99 3.45
C SER A 43 6.01 14.99 2.10
N SER A 44 7.09 15.76 1.98
CA SER A 44 7.92 15.81 0.77
C SER A 44 8.77 14.55 0.54
N ASP A 45 8.86 13.65 1.53
CA ASP A 45 9.53 12.35 1.40
C ASP A 45 8.54 11.20 1.17
N VAL A 46 7.25 11.50 1.03
CA VAL A 46 6.18 10.53 0.77
C VAL A 46 5.39 10.97 -0.46
N ILE A 47 5.46 10.18 -1.53
CA ILE A 47 4.80 10.50 -2.80
C ILE A 47 3.89 9.33 -3.19
N GLU A 48 2.63 9.62 -3.48
CA GLU A 48 1.70 8.59 -3.94
C GLU A 48 2.04 8.12 -5.35
N VAL A 49 1.96 6.80 -5.58
CA VAL A 49 2.05 6.24 -6.92
C VAL A 49 0.80 6.64 -7.70
N SER A 50 0.99 7.14 -8.92
CA SER A 50 -0.12 7.50 -9.81
C SER A 50 -1.00 6.28 -10.06
N HIS A 51 -2.32 6.47 -10.07
CA HIS A 51 -3.29 5.39 -10.28
C HIS A 51 -3.00 4.57 -11.56
N SER A 52 -2.62 5.23 -12.65
CA SER A 52 -2.26 4.58 -13.93
C SER A 52 -1.00 3.72 -13.88
N LYS A 53 -0.23 3.79 -12.80
CA LYS A 53 1.03 3.05 -12.58
C LYS A 53 0.92 2.02 -11.46
N PHE A 54 -0.24 1.93 -10.80
CA PHE A 54 -0.44 1.06 -9.65
C PHE A 54 -0.22 -0.41 -9.99
N GLU A 55 -0.77 -0.94 -11.09
CA GLU A 55 -0.58 -2.36 -11.45
C GLU A 55 0.90 -2.73 -11.67
N ALA A 56 1.68 -1.81 -12.25
CA ALA A 56 3.12 -1.99 -12.38
C ALA A 56 3.83 -2.00 -11.02
N ALA A 57 3.44 -1.11 -10.10
CA ALA A 57 3.96 -1.08 -8.74
C ALA A 57 3.59 -2.36 -7.96
N LYS A 58 2.31 -2.76 -8.02
CA LYS A 58 1.78 -3.98 -7.40
C LYS A 58 2.55 -5.22 -7.84
N SER A 59 2.86 -5.35 -9.13
CA SER A 59 3.65 -6.48 -9.64
C SER A 59 5.04 -6.58 -8.97
N LYS A 60 5.68 -5.46 -8.66
CA LYS A 60 6.97 -5.41 -7.96
C LYS A 60 6.84 -5.70 -6.47
N LEU A 61 5.74 -5.26 -5.88
CA LEU A 61 5.43 -5.44 -4.46
C LEU A 61 4.79 -6.79 -4.14
N LEU A 62 4.61 -7.68 -5.10
CA LEU A 62 3.91 -8.97 -4.87
C LEU A 62 4.64 -9.83 -3.83
N ASN A 63 5.97 -9.89 -3.91
CA ASN A 63 6.80 -10.77 -3.08
C ASN A 63 7.54 -10.03 -1.96
N SER A 64 7.53 -8.69 -1.97
CA SER A 64 8.19 -7.87 -0.95
C SER A 64 7.32 -6.65 -0.64
N PRO A 65 7.13 -6.27 0.64
CA PRO A 65 6.37 -5.07 0.98
C PRO A 65 7.11 -3.77 0.63
N ILE A 66 8.41 -3.86 0.30
CA ILE A 66 9.27 -2.74 -0.05
C ILE A 66 10.35 -3.14 -1.06
N VAL A 67 10.61 -2.25 -2.02
CA VAL A 67 11.65 -2.43 -3.06
C VAL A 67 12.40 -1.12 -3.26
N GLU A 68 13.73 -1.15 -3.25
CA GLU A 68 14.55 0.02 -3.60
C GLU A 68 14.36 0.40 -5.07
N VAL A 69 14.23 1.68 -5.37
CA VAL A 69 14.08 2.21 -6.72
C VAL A 69 15.00 3.40 -6.94
N ASN A 70 15.42 3.60 -8.19
CA ASN A 70 16.20 4.76 -8.57
C ASN A 70 15.30 5.96 -8.93
N SER A 71 15.90 7.14 -9.06
CA SER A 71 15.18 8.39 -9.37
C SER A 71 14.39 8.35 -10.69
N SER A 72 14.85 7.57 -11.68
CA SER A 72 14.11 7.40 -12.94
C SER A 72 12.79 6.65 -12.72
N LEU A 73 12.78 5.66 -11.85
CA LEU A 73 11.57 4.92 -11.50
C LEU A 73 10.61 5.76 -10.64
N VAL A 74 11.11 6.68 -9.81
CA VAL A 74 10.26 7.65 -9.09
C VAL A 74 9.42 8.46 -10.08
N GLY A 75 10.06 9.03 -11.11
CA GLY A 75 9.35 9.77 -12.17
C GLY A 75 8.36 8.89 -12.94
N PHE A 76 8.72 7.64 -13.22
CA PHE A 76 7.81 6.69 -13.87
C PHE A 76 6.55 6.41 -13.05
N TYR A 77 6.68 6.19 -11.73
CA TYR A 77 5.56 5.81 -10.87
C TYR A 77 4.67 6.99 -10.45
N THR A 78 5.25 8.17 -10.28
CA THR A 78 4.56 9.32 -9.66
C THR A 78 4.26 10.44 -10.65
N GLY A 79 4.93 10.46 -11.82
CA GLY A 79 4.92 11.61 -12.73
C GLY A 79 5.68 12.83 -12.20
N VAL A 80 6.28 12.73 -11.02
CA VAL A 80 7.00 13.82 -10.34
C VAL A 80 8.50 13.56 -10.41
N LYS A 81 9.27 14.61 -10.69
CA LYS A 81 10.72 14.55 -10.55
C LYS A 81 11.06 14.69 -9.06
N PRO A 82 11.73 13.71 -8.44
CA PRO A 82 12.11 13.84 -7.03
C PRO A 82 13.07 15.02 -6.86
N GLU A 83 12.87 15.77 -5.78
CA GLU A 83 13.82 16.80 -5.36
C GLU A 83 15.15 16.15 -4.95
N ASP A 84 16.26 16.82 -5.21
CA ASP A 84 17.54 16.38 -4.67
C ASP A 84 17.71 16.97 -3.27
N LYS A 85 17.69 16.10 -2.25
CA LYS A 85 17.89 16.48 -0.85
C LYS A 85 19.22 15.93 -0.30
N GLY A 86 20.10 15.44 -1.17
CA GLY A 86 21.40 14.87 -0.81
C GLY A 86 21.32 13.46 -0.21
N GLU A 87 20.67 13.30 0.94
CA GLU A 87 20.65 12.02 1.67
C GLU A 87 19.39 11.18 1.40
N GLY A 88 19.57 9.87 1.47
CA GLY A 88 18.50 8.88 1.39
C GLY A 88 18.29 8.26 0.01
N LYS A 89 17.59 7.12 0.02
CA LYS A 89 17.23 6.32 -1.15
C LYS A 89 15.72 6.25 -1.28
N PHE A 90 15.24 6.04 -2.51
CA PHE A 90 13.82 5.87 -2.76
C PHE A 90 13.40 4.42 -2.69
N TYR A 91 12.23 4.20 -2.13
CA TYR A 91 11.64 2.89 -1.94
C TYR A 91 10.20 2.92 -2.43
N LEU A 92 9.84 1.93 -3.25
CA LEU A 92 8.45 1.61 -3.54
C LEU A 92 7.90 0.75 -2.40
N VAL A 93 6.79 1.16 -1.78
CA VAL A 93 6.26 0.56 -0.54
C VAL A 93 4.78 0.27 -0.66
N ARG A 94 4.34 -0.85 -0.08
CA ARG A 94 2.91 -1.19 0.03
C ARG A 94 2.15 -0.17 0.87
N ALA A 95 0.91 0.12 0.47
CA ALA A 95 0.00 0.98 1.20
C ALA A 95 -1.45 0.53 0.99
N LEU A 96 -2.33 1.03 1.87
CA LEU A 96 -3.77 0.78 1.82
C LEU A 96 -4.50 2.10 2.01
N PHE A 97 -5.56 2.36 1.25
CA PHE A 97 -6.45 3.48 1.50
C PHE A 97 -7.91 3.05 1.72
N GLY A 98 -8.65 3.88 2.45
CA GLY A 98 -10.09 3.73 2.64
C GLY A 98 -10.87 4.74 1.79
N ASN A 99 -12.16 4.46 1.61
CA ASN A 99 -13.19 5.39 1.11
C ASN A 99 -12.76 6.18 -0.13
N GLY A 100 -12.37 5.45 -1.19
CA GLY A 100 -11.96 6.06 -2.46
C GLY A 100 -10.68 6.90 -2.40
N GLY A 101 -9.85 6.73 -1.35
CA GLY A 101 -8.63 7.51 -1.15
C GLY A 101 -8.87 8.85 -0.44
N THR A 102 -10.04 9.04 0.16
CA THR A 102 -10.32 10.27 0.92
C THR A 102 -9.53 10.31 2.22
N GLY A 103 -8.86 11.43 2.48
CA GLY A 103 -8.01 11.62 3.66
C GLY A 103 -6.55 11.74 3.26
N GLY A 104 -5.66 11.07 4.01
CA GLY A 104 -4.23 11.17 3.73
C GLY A 104 -3.38 10.08 4.36
N PHE A 105 -2.21 9.89 3.76
CA PHE A 105 -1.17 9.02 4.30
C PHE A 105 -0.36 9.72 5.39
N SER A 106 0.06 8.93 6.38
CA SER A 106 1.09 9.28 7.34
C SER A 106 2.04 8.11 7.44
N VAL A 107 3.32 8.40 7.24
CA VAL A 107 4.40 7.42 7.29
C VAL A 107 5.29 7.75 8.47
N PHE A 108 5.70 6.73 9.21
CA PHE A 108 6.54 6.87 10.38
C PHE A 108 7.70 5.87 10.34
N THR A 109 8.87 6.27 10.84
CA THR A 109 9.87 5.31 11.32
C THR A 109 9.64 5.01 12.80
N CYS A 110 9.88 3.76 13.19
CA CYS A 110 9.79 3.25 14.56
C CYS A 110 10.97 2.30 14.78
N GLY A 111 12.05 2.82 15.35
CA GLY A 111 13.34 2.13 15.39
C GLY A 111 13.85 1.86 13.96
N GLU A 112 14.06 0.57 13.64
CA GLU A 112 14.49 0.12 12.31
C GLU A 112 13.32 -0.26 11.39
N ASP A 113 12.08 -0.08 11.83
CA ASP A 113 10.88 -0.49 11.10
C ASP A 113 10.13 0.73 10.50
N LEU A 114 9.27 0.48 9.51
CA LEU A 114 8.47 1.49 8.82
C LEU A 114 6.97 1.22 9.03
N LEU A 115 6.20 2.26 9.36
CA LEU A 115 4.76 2.20 9.45
C LEU A 115 4.12 3.11 8.40
N VAL A 116 3.31 2.52 7.51
CA VAL A 116 2.46 3.23 6.56
C VAL A 116 1.02 3.21 7.08
N SER A 117 0.45 4.39 7.31
CA SER A 117 -0.91 4.56 7.83
C SER A 117 -1.74 5.43 6.89
N HIS A 118 -2.97 5.02 6.60
CA HIS A 118 -3.96 5.89 5.95
C HIS A 118 -5.06 6.27 6.92
N HIS A 119 -5.37 7.56 6.97
CA HIS A 119 -6.47 8.12 7.76
C HIS A 119 -7.62 8.47 6.82
N SER A 120 -8.66 7.62 6.80
CA SER A 120 -9.81 7.73 5.90
C SER A 120 -10.88 8.70 6.41
N LEU A 121 -11.34 9.63 5.57
CA LEU A 121 -12.48 10.52 5.86
C LEU A 121 -13.81 9.84 5.55
N GLY A 122 -14.08 8.73 6.24
CA GLY A 122 -15.31 7.96 6.08
C GLY A 122 -15.09 6.46 6.25
N ASN A 123 -16.20 5.75 6.41
CA ASN A 123 -16.18 4.30 6.61
C ASN A 123 -16.08 3.58 5.26
N ALA A 124 -15.02 2.78 5.12
CA ALA A 124 -14.90 1.80 4.07
C ALA A 124 -14.92 0.41 4.69
N GLN A 125 -15.77 -0.47 4.16
CA GLN A 125 -15.83 -1.86 4.64
C GLN A 125 -14.54 -2.61 4.30
N ASN A 126 -13.91 -2.30 3.17
CA ASN A 126 -12.67 -2.92 2.72
C ASN A 126 -11.68 -1.82 2.28
N PRO A 127 -10.40 -1.87 2.71
CA PRO A 127 -9.38 -1.01 2.15
C PRO A 127 -9.05 -1.41 0.72
N ASN A 128 -8.56 -0.47 -0.07
CA ASN A 128 -8.01 -0.71 -1.39
C ASN A 128 -6.49 -0.64 -1.33
N GLU A 129 -5.84 -1.44 -2.16
CA GLU A 129 -4.39 -1.45 -2.32
C GLU A 129 -3.92 -0.22 -3.11
N THR A 130 -2.80 0.35 -2.69
CA THR A 130 -2.07 1.38 -3.45
C THR A 130 -0.60 1.32 -3.08
N ALA A 131 0.27 2.09 -3.73
CA ALA A 131 1.68 2.13 -3.36
C ALA A 131 2.16 3.57 -3.12
N LEU A 132 3.24 3.69 -2.35
CA LEU A 132 3.94 4.95 -2.10
C LEU A 132 5.38 4.84 -2.59
N ILE A 133 5.94 5.95 -3.05
CA ILE A 133 7.38 6.17 -3.09
C ILE A 133 7.75 6.89 -1.80
N ILE A 134 8.71 6.34 -1.05
CA ILE A 134 9.17 6.88 0.21
C ILE A 134 10.68 7.06 0.15
N ARG A 135 11.18 8.23 0.57
CA ARG A 135 12.62 8.44 0.76
C ARG A 135 13.00 8.06 2.19
N LEU A 136 14.02 7.19 2.34
CA LEU A 136 14.55 6.77 3.65
C LEU A 136 16.07 6.84 3.65
N VAL A 137 16.64 7.16 4.82
CA VAL A 137 18.11 7.14 5.04
C VAL A 137 18.67 5.73 5.20
N SER A 138 17.83 4.78 5.60
CA SER A 138 18.18 3.36 5.79
C SER A 138 17.06 2.44 5.31
N TYR A 139 17.42 1.20 4.97
CA TYR A 139 16.45 0.17 4.60
C TYR A 139 15.73 -0.33 5.86
N PRO A 140 14.38 -0.33 5.91
CA PRO A 140 13.65 -0.77 7.09
C PRO A 140 13.66 -2.29 7.20
N ARG A 141 13.76 -2.81 8.42
CA ARG A 141 13.75 -4.24 8.72
C ARG A 141 12.38 -4.85 8.46
N HIS A 142 11.30 -4.17 8.85
CA HIS A 142 9.92 -4.54 8.52
C HIS A 142 9.11 -3.34 8.03
N VAL A 143 8.07 -3.63 7.25
CA VAL A 143 7.07 -2.66 6.81
C VAL A 143 5.70 -3.08 7.32
N PHE A 144 5.09 -2.22 8.12
CA PHE A 144 3.73 -2.34 8.61
C PHE A 144 2.81 -1.43 7.81
N VAL A 145 1.62 -1.94 7.49
CA VAL A 145 0.60 -1.21 6.73
C VAL A 145 -0.71 -1.32 7.48
N LYS A 146 -1.28 -0.16 7.84
CA LYS A 146 -2.60 -0.07 8.46
C LYS A 146 -3.46 0.99 7.79
N TYR A 147 -4.77 0.83 7.92
CA TYR A 147 -5.73 1.88 7.60
C TYR A 147 -6.65 2.09 8.81
N SER A 148 -7.15 3.32 8.95
CA SER A 148 -8.12 3.68 9.99
C SER A 148 -9.20 4.57 9.38
N SER A 149 -10.45 4.43 9.84
CA SER A 149 -11.55 5.33 9.53
C SER A 149 -11.98 6.10 10.77
N TYR A 150 -12.39 7.35 10.59
CA TYR A 150 -13.14 8.07 11.62
C TYR A 150 -14.50 7.37 11.78
N LYS A 151 -14.82 6.97 13.02
CA LYS A 151 -16.15 6.49 13.42
C LYS A 151 -17.00 7.65 13.89
#